data_AF-A0A2E7EN66-F1
#
_entry.id   AF-A0A2E7EN66-F1
#
_cell.length_a   1.000
_cell.length_b   1.000
_cell.length_c   1.000
_cell.angle_alpha   90.00
_cell.angle_beta   90.00
_cell.angle_gamma   90.00
#
_symmetry.space_group_name_H-M   'P 1'
#
loop_
_entity.id
_entity.type
_entity.pdbx_description
1 polymer ?
#
loop_
_entity_poly.entity_id
_entity_poly.type
_entity_poly.pdbx_seq_one_letter_code
_entity_poly.pdbx_strand_id
1 'polypeptide(L)'
;MTTIIWGAPNWLWPSLLIIAVLIVVLAWSYSKGPAQRGVRILAATLKVLAVLAILICLLEPLVSGTRPRPKANVFAVLIDNSQSMTIEDRGLPEPVEVRDWLGPEPPPWKARLEQDFDLRIYSFDRNLRRADSADDLQFQGNSSQLAEAIKTLDERFQNLPIAGALLISDGNATDLMDTTNPRFPIYPVFSDAEVSVDLRLEQVRINQTNFETSPTTIEATLALEGESQMTAIAELCDPTGEVVESQSVELGGKGQTSNVRFRFRPAQTGLSFYRLNVFPKGEREEFYRGETRSEATLANNTRALMITRGGGPYR
;
A
#
# COMPACT_ATOMS: atom_id res chain seq x y z
N MET A 1 -17.16 1.08 27.47
CA MET A 1 -18.02 0.43 28.49
C MET A 1 -17.64 1.03 29.83
N THR A 2 -18.60 1.64 30.53
CA THR A 2 -18.37 2.18 31.89
C THR A 2 -18.47 1.03 32.88
N THR A 3 -17.39 0.73 33.58
CA THR A 3 -17.39 -0.29 34.64
C THR A 3 -17.22 0.42 35.98
N ILE A 4 -18.06 0.07 36.94
CA ILE A 4 -17.92 0.54 38.32
C ILE A 4 -16.80 -0.29 38.96
N ILE A 5 -15.78 0.38 39.47
CA ILE A 5 -14.68 -0.23 40.22
C ILE A 5 -14.79 0.28 41.66
N TRP A 6 -14.65 -0.62 42.62
CA TRP A 6 -14.59 -0.27 44.04
C TRP A 6 -13.16 0.16 44.38
N GLY A 7 -12.96 1.40 44.85
CA GLY A 7 -11.62 1.90 45.19
C GLY A 7 -10.98 1.16 46.37
N ALA A 8 -11.80 0.67 47.29
CA ALA A 8 -11.37 0.00 48.51
C ALA A 8 -12.13 -1.34 48.72
N PRO A 9 -11.86 -2.39 47.92
CA PRO A 9 -12.59 -3.65 47.99
C PRO A 9 -12.39 -4.39 49.32
N ASN A 10 -11.26 -4.18 50.00
CA ASN A 10 -10.96 -4.71 51.33
C ASN A 10 -11.86 -4.11 52.44
N TRP A 11 -12.48 -2.96 52.22
CA TRP A 11 -13.37 -2.31 53.19
C TRP A 11 -14.81 -2.82 53.13
N LEU A 12 -15.19 -3.60 52.10
CA LEU A 12 -16.56 -4.12 51.93
C LEU A 12 -17.08 -4.89 53.16
N TRP A 13 -16.27 -5.80 53.70
CA TRP A 13 -16.67 -6.61 54.86
C TRP A 13 -16.71 -5.81 56.17
N PRO A 14 -15.66 -5.02 56.52
CA PRO A 14 -15.72 -4.10 57.65
C PRO A 14 -16.91 -3.14 57.59
N SER A 15 -17.19 -2.60 56.40
CA SER A 15 -18.25 -1.62 56.20
C SER A 15 -19.64 -2.25 56.41
N LEU A 16 -19.87 -3.47 55.91
CA LEU A 16 -21.08 -4.25 56.17
C LEU A 16 -21.27 -4.57 57.66
N LEU A 17 -20.20 -4.93 58.37
CA LEU A 17 -20.25 -5.20 59.81
C LEU A 17 -20.62 -3.94 60.60
N ILE A 18 -20.03 -2.79 60.28
CA ILE A 18 -20.34 -1.50 60.90
C ILE A 18 -21.82 -1.14 60.71
N ILE A 19 -22.40 -1.39 59.52
CA ILE A 19 -23.83 -1.17 59.26
C ILE A 19 -24.70 -2.06 60.14
N ALA A 20 -24.41 -3.37 60.19
CA ALA A 20 -25.20 -4.31 60.95
C ALA A 20 -25.26 -3.89 62.43
N VAL A 21 -24.11 -3.50 63.00
CA VAL A 21 -24.03 -2.99 64.38
C VAL A 21 -24.80 -1.67 64.54
N LEU A 22 -24.62 -0.70 63.64
CA LEU A 22 -25.33 0.58 63.69
C LEU A 22 -26.86 0.43 63.60
N ILE A 23 -27.35 -0.45 62.73
CA ILE A 23 -28.79 -0.73 62.59
C ILE A 23 -29.35 -1.33 63.88
N VAL A 24 -28.65 -2.29 64.50
CA VAL A 24 -29.08 -2.91 65.77
C VAL A 24 -29.10 -1.87 66.89
N VAL A 25 -28.06 -1.03 66.99
CA VAL A 25 -27.98 0.05 68.00
C VAL A 25 -29.09 1.08 67.78
N LEU A 26 -29.36 1.48 66.54
CA LEU A 26 -30.45 2.40 66.20
C LEU A 26 -31.81 1.79 66.54
N ALA A 27 -32.07 0.53 66.16
CA ALA A 27 -33.31 -0.17 66.45
C ALA A 27 -33.54 -0.28 67.97
N TRP A 28 -32.50 -0.64 68.73
CA TRP A 28 -32.57 -0.73 70.20
C TRP A 28 -32.79 0.64 70.86
N SER A 29 -32.01 1.65 70.47
CA SER A 29 -32.12 3.02 71.00
C SER A 29 -33.51 3.62 70.78
N TYR A 30 -34.06 3.46 69.57
CA TYR A 30 -35.38 3.99 69.26
C TYR A 30 -36.53 3.10 69.78
N SER A 31 -36.30 1.81 70.07
CA SER A 31 -37.33 0.95 70.68
C SER A 31 -37.80 1.42 72.05
N LYS A 32 -36.92 2.05 72.84
CA LYS A 32 -37.18 2.51 74.23
C LYS A 32 -37.36 4.03 74.39
N GLY A 33 -37.43 4.78 73.28
CA GLY A 33 -37.52 6.25 73.33
C GLY A 33 -38.94 6.77 73.66
N PRO A 34 -39.07 7.88 74.41
CA PRO A 34 -40.37 8.46 74.82
C PRO A 34 -41.09 9.25 73.71
N ALA A 35 -40.61 9.20 72.47
CA ALA A 35 -41.12 10.01 71.35
C ALA A 35 -42.31 9.36 70.60
N GLN A 36 -43.14 10.19 69.96
CA GLN A 36 -44.24 9.75 69.10
C GLN A 36 -43.73 8.89 67.93
N ARG A 37 -44.46 7.80 67.61
CA ARG A 37 -44.04 6.78 66.61
C ARG A 37 -43.59 7.37 65.26
N GLY A 38 -44.27 8.39 64.74
CA GLY A 38 -43.94 9.01 63.46
C GLY A 38 -42.58 9.71 63.46
N VAL A 39 -42.31 10.52 64.49
CA VAL A 39 -41.02 11.23 64.67
C VAL A 39 -39.88 10.24 64.84
N ARG A 40 -40.12 9.14 65.57
CA ARG A 40 -39.15 8.06 65.75
C ARG A 40 -38.79 7.39 64.42
N ILE A 41 -39.78 7.04 63.60
CA ILE A 41 -39.54 6.38 62.31
C ILE A 41 -38.77 7.32 61.38
N LEU A 42 -39.18 8.59 61.29
CA LEU A 42 -38.51 9.58 60.46
C LEU A 42 -37.03 9.79 60.85
N ALA A 43 -36.77 9.94 62.16
CA ALA A 43 -35.42 10.13 62.68
C ALA A 43 -34.54 8.87 62.48
N ALA A 44 -35.12 7.67 62.60
CA ALA A 44 -34.41 6.42 62.32
C ALA A 44 -34.06 6.31 60.82
N THR A 45 -35.00 6.60 59.92
CA THR A 45 -34.77 6.57 58.47
C THR A 45 -33.68 7.56 58.05
N LEU A 46 -33.71 8.80 58.56
CA LEU A 46 -32.68 9.80 58.30
C LEU A 46 -31.29 9.35 58.77
N LYS A 47 -31.20 8.73 59.95
CA LYS A 47 -29.92 8.19 60.45
C LYS A 47 -29.41 7.01 59.63
N VAL A 48 -30.29 6.11 59.21
CA VAL A 48 -29.91 5.01 58.31
C VAL A 48 -29.41 5.54 56.98
N LEU A 49 -30.08 6.54 56.40
CA LEU A 49 -29.63 7.20 55.16
C LEU A 49 -28.26 7.88 55.35
N ALA A 50 -28.02 8.55 56.47
CA ALA A 50 -26.73 9.17 56.77
C ALA A 50 -25.60 8.13 56.88
N VAL A 51 -25.83 7.02 57.57
CA VAL A 51 -24.88 5.90 57.66
C VAL A 51 -24.60 5.30 56.28
N LEU A 52 -25.65 5.11 55.48
CA LEU A 52 -25.53 4.58 54.13
C LEU A 52 -24.74 5.55 53.21
N ALA A 53 -24.94 6.85 53.34
CA ALA A 53 -24.17 7.86 52.61
C ALA A 53 -22.68 7.83 52.98
N ILE A 54 -22.35 7.78 54.28
CA ILE A 54 -20.96 7.66 54.76
C ILE A 54 -20.31 6.38 54.21
N LEU A 55 -21.07 5.29 54.14
CA LEU A 55 -20.58 4.02 53.61
C LEU A 55 -20.29 4.09 52.11
N ILE A 56 -21.18 4.70 51.33
CA ILE A 56 -20.95 4.92 49.90
C ILE A 56 -19.68 5.74 49.72
N CYS A 57 -19.45 6.76 50.55
CA CYS A 57 -18.19 7.51 50.54
C CYS A 57 -16.99 6.63 50.91
N LEU A 58 -17.12 5.71 51.88
CA LEU A 58 -16.04 4.82 52.33
C LEU A 58 -15.68 3.75 51.29
N LEU A 59 -16.66 3.28 50.51
CA LEU A 59 -16.46 2.30 49.45
C LEU A 59 -15.88 2.90 48.17
N GLU A 60 -15.87 4.24 48.08
CA GLU A 60 -15.30 5.03 47.00
C GLU A 60 -15.66 4.47 45.61
N PRO A 61 -16.95 4.53 45.20
CA PRO A 61 -17.37 4.03 43.91
C PRO A 61 -16.75 4.88 42.81
N LEU A 62 -15.78 4.29 42.10
CA LEU A 62 -15.10 4.93 40.99
C LEU A 62 -15.76 4.51 39.68
N VAL A 63 -16.15 5.48 38.88
CA VAL A 63 -16.58 5.25 37.51
C VAL A 63 -15.35 5.25 36.63
N SER A 64 -14.92 4.06 36.20
CA SER A 64 -13.85 3.95 35.21
C SER A 64 -14.43 3.96 33.81
N GLY A 65 -13.82 4.76 32.94
CA GLY A 65 -14.20 4.86 31.53
C GLY A 65 -12.97 5.06 30.66
N THR A 66 -12.94 4.36 29.55
CA THR A 66 -11.97 4.62 28.48
C THR A 66 -12.43 5.85 27.70
N ARG A 67 -11.69 6.96 27.78
CA ARG A 67 -11.93 8.13 26.92
C ARG A 67 -11.00 8.03 25.71
N PRO A 68 -11.51 8.03 24.47
CA PRO A 68 -10.66 8.11 23.29
C PRO A 68 -9.87 9.42 23.37
N ARG A 69 -8.55 9.30 23.34
CA ARG A 69 -7.65 10.44 23.25
C ARG A 69 -7.28 10.61 21.78
N PRO A 70 -7.54 11.78 21.17
CA PRO A 70 -7.08 12.03 19.81
C PRO A 70 -5.56 11.89 19.75
N LYS A 71 -5.04 11.38 18.63
CA LYS A 71 -3.60 11.14 18.39
C LYS A 71 -2.95 10.12 19.33
N ALA A 72 -3.73 9.30 20.05
CA ALA A 72 -3.18 8.23 20.87
C ALA A 72 -2.71 7.03 20.05
N ASN A 73 -3.30 6.83 18.86
CA ASN A 73 -2.97 5.72 17.96
C ASN A 73 -2.30 6.27 16.70
N VAL A 74 -1.31 5.52 16.21
CA VAL A 74 -0.64 5.81 14.95
C VAL A 74 -1.48 5.30 13.78
N PHE A 75 -1.56 6.07 12.71
CA PHE A 75 -2.12 5.61 11.44
C PHE A 75 -1.06 5.78 10.36
N ALA A 76 -0.74 4.70 9.66
CA ALA A 76 0.29 4.71 8.63
C ALA A 76 -0.32 4.97 7.24
N VAL A 77 0.38 5.72 6.39
CA VAL A 77 0.10 5.80 4.96
C VAL A 77 1.31 5.20 4.25
N LEU A 78 1.11 4.12 3.51
CA LEU A 78 2.11 3.41 2.72
C LEU A 78 1.90 3.80 1.27
N ILE A 79 2.92 4.42 0.67
CA ILE A 79 2.94 4.84 -0.73
C ILE A 79 3.98 4.01 -1.47
N ASP A 80 3.56 3.31 -2.51
CA ASP A 80 4.49 2.66 -3.42
C ASP A 80 5.28 3.72 -4.20
N ASN A 81 6.60 3.64 -4.14
CA ASN A 81 7.54 4.56 -4.77
C ASN A 81 8.28 3.89 -5.94
N SER A 82 7.69 2.82 -6.48
CA SER A 82 8.16 2.15 -7.68
C SER A 82 7.91 2.99 -8.95
N GLN A 83 8.59 2.61 -10.02
CA GLN A 83 8.41 3.19 -11.35
C GLN A 83 7.05 2.86 -11.97
N SER A 84 6.40 1.77 -11.56
CA SER A 84 5.09 1.40 -12.13
C SER A 84 4.01 2.40 -11.76
N MET A 85 4.15 3.08 -10.62
CA MET A 85 3.28 4.19 -10.20
C MET A 85 3.34 5.42 -11.11
N THR A 86 4.34 5.52 -12.01
CA THR A 86 4.42 6.61 -13.00
C THR A 86 3.67 6.32 -14.29
N ILE A 87 3.21 5.08 -14.47
CA ILE A 87 2.40 4.70 -15.63
C ILE A 87 1.01 5.32 -15.42
N GLU A 88 0.43 5.90 -16.48
CA GLU A 88 -0.91 6.47 -16.42
C GLU A 88 -1.94 5.39 -16.10
N ASP A 89 -2.30 5.26 -14.82
CA ASP A 89 -3.39 4.42 -14.33
C ASP A 89 -4.64 5.28 -14.11
N ARG A 90 -5.73 4.91 -14.78
CA ARG A 90 -7.01 5.62 -14.71
C ARG A 90 -7.77 5.29 -13.43
N GLY A 91 -7.21 5.62 -12.28
CA GLY A 91 -7.92 5.52 -10.99
C GLY A 91 -7.06 5.55 -9.75
N LEU A 92 -5.74 5.42 -9.87
CA LEU A 92 -4.83 5.84 -8.81
C LEU A 92 -4.55 7.35 -8.93
N PRO A 93 -4.32 8.04 -7.79
CA PRO A 93 -3.88 9.43 -7.83
C PRO A 93 -2.54 9.54 -8.55
N GLU A 94 -2.39 10.53 -9.42
CA GLU A 94 -1.14 10.73 -10.14
C GLU A 94 0.02 10.99 -9.16
N PRO A 95 1.28 10.64 -9.51
CA PRO A 95 2.45 10.92 -8.70
C PRO A 95 2.53 12.37 -8.19
N VAL A 96 2.07 13.33 -9.00
CA VAL A 96 2.03 14.75 -8.63
C VAL A 96 1.03 14.99 -7.50
N GLU A 97 -0.18 14.44 -7.61
CA GLU A 97 -1.22 14.56 -6.57
C GLU A 97 -0.77 13.92 -5.25
N VAL A 98 -0.11 12.75 -5.32
CA VAL A 98 0.41 12.06 -4.14
C VAL A 98 1.51 12.88 -3.46
N ARG A 99 2.37 13.56 -4.23
CA ARG A 99 3.39 14.47 -3.70
C ARG A 99 2.77 15.69 -3.02
N ASP A 100 1.69 16.22 -3.57
CA ASP A 100 0.98 17.38 -3.00
C ASP A 100 0.41 17.08 -1.61
N TRP A 101 0.14 15.81 -1.27
CA TRP A 101 -0.27 15.45 0.08
C TRP A 101 0.80 15.69 1.14
N LEU A 102 2.08 15.70 0.76
CA LEU A 102 3.21 16.10 1.62
C LEU A 102 3.54 17.59 1.50
N GLY A 103 2.82 18.31 0.63
CA GLY A 103 2.95 19.75 0.44
C GLY A 103 2.29 20.59 1.54
N PRO A 104 2.32 21.93 1.38
CA PRO A 104 1.78 22.87 2.36
C PRO A 104 0.24 22.84 2.46
N GLU A 105 -0.46 22.38 1.42
CA GLU A 105 -1.92 22.28 1.37
C GLU A 105 -2.35 20.82 1.28
N PRO A 106 -2.42 20.08 2.41
CA PRO A 106 -2.81 18.68 2.40
C PRO A 106 -4.29 18.49 2.04
N PRO A 107 -4.66 17.34 1.45
CA PRO A 107 -6.03 17.06 1.06
C PRO A 107 -6.97 16.94 2.29
N PRO A 108 -8.29 17.17 2.12
CA PRO A 108 -9.24 17.18 3.24
C PRO A 108 -9.28 15.88 4.05
N TRP A 109 -9.09 14.74 3.39
CA TRP A 109 -9.08 13.43 4.07
C TRP A 109 -7.90 13.30 5.04
N LYS A 110 -6.73 13.85 4.68
CA LYS A 110 -5.52 13.83 5.51
C LYS A 110 -5.72 14.69 6.75
N ALA A 111 -6.23 15.91 6.58
CA ALA A 111 -6.54 16.81 7.69
C ALA A 111 -7.57 16.19 8.66
N ARG A 112 -8.57 15.45 8.15
CA ARG A 112 -9.53 14.74 8.99
C ARG A 112 -8.89 13.59 9.77
N LEU A 113 -8.02 12.80 9.14
CA LEU A 113 -7.29 11.71 9.82
C LEU A 113 -6.34 12.23 10.91
N GLU A 114 -5.64 13.33 10.66
CA GLU A 114 -4.71 13.94 11.63
C GLU A 114 -5.41 14.49 12.89
N GLN A 115 -6.73 14.74 12.84
CA GLN A 115 -7.50 15.10 14.03
C GLN A 115 -7.63 13.92 15.01
N ASP A 116 -7.74 12.71 14.49
CA ASP A 116 -8.04 11.50 15.26
C ASP A 116 -6.77 10.66 15.55
N PHE A 117 -5.81 10.64 14.63
CA PHE A 117 -4.62 9.78 14.66
C PHE A 117 -3.30 10.54 14.55
N ASP A 118 -2.21 9.93 15.03
CA ASP A 118 -0.83 10.33 14.71
C ASP A 118 -0.48 9.78 13.32
N LEU A 119 -0.69 10.58 12.28
CA LEU A 119 -0.49 10.18 10.89
C LEU A 119 1.01 10.12 10.55
N ARG A 120 1.45 8.99 9.98
CA ARG A 120 2.84 8.81 9.55
C ARG A 120 2.89 8.28 8.13
N ILE A 121 3.54 9.02 7.24
CA ILE A 121 3.64 8.68 5.83
C ILE A 121 4.96 7.95 5.60
N TYR A 122 4.89 6.85 4.86
CA TYR A 122 6.01 6.03 4.47
C TYR A 122 5.94 5.78 2.98
N SER A 123 7.11 5.74 2.37
CA SER A 123 7.31 5.26 1.01
C SER A 123 7.99 3.90 1.04
N PHE A 124 7.66 3.03 0.09
CA PHE A 124 8.36 1.77 -0.08
C PHE A 124 8.70 1.50 -1.54
N ASP A 125 9.85 0.90 -1.74
CA ASP A 125 10.33 0.38 -3.02
C ASP A 125 10.97 -0.98 -2.78
N ARG A 126 12.30 -1.04 -2.64
CA ARG A 126 13.02 -2.16 -2.01
C ARG A 126 12.93 -2.12 -0.49
N ASN A 127 12.82 -0.94 0.10
CA ASN A 127 12.86 -0.77 1.55
C ASN A 127 11.79 0.23 1.99
N LEU A 128 11.22 0.01 3.18
CA LEU A 128 10.32 0.97 3.83
C LEU A 128 11.09 2.17 4.39
N ARG A 129 10.71 3.38 4.00
CA ARG A 129 11.30 4.64 4.46
C ARG A 129 10.20 5.59 4.89
N ARG A 130 10.51 6.47 5.85
CA ARG A 130 9.59 7.55 6.23
C ARG A 130 9.67 8.64 5.16
N ALA A 131 8.53 9.16 4.75
CA ALA A 131 8.44 10.29 3.82
C ALA A 131 7.90 11.49 4.58
N ASP A 132 8.75 12.50 4.76
CA ASP A 132 8.40 13.73 5.48
C ASP A 132 8.18 14.89 4.50
N SER A 133 8.67 14.78 3.26
CA SER A 133 8.60 15.80 2.22
C SER A 133 8.25 15.20 0.85
N ALA A 134 7.74 16.04 -0.05
CA ALA A 134 7.45 15.64 -1.43
C ALA A 134 8.70 15.16 -2.21
N ASP A 135 9.91 15.51 -1.76
CA ASP A 135 11.17 15.09 -2.40
C ASP A 135 11.56 13.64 -2.06
N ASP A 136 10.93 13.07 -1.01
CA ASP A 136 11.10 11.67 -0.63
C ASP A 136 10.30 10.71 -1.52
N LEU A 137 9.41 11.25 -2.37
CA LEU A 137 8.58 10.52 -3.33
C LEU A 137 9.04 10.82 -4.76
N GLN A 138 9.92 9.97 -5.26
CA GLN A 138 10.55 10.12 -6.59
C GLN A 138 9.98 9.17 -7.65
N PHE A 139 9.31 8.10 -7.23
CA PHE A 139 8.74 7.05 -8.09
C PHE A 139 9.77 6.44 -9.05
N GLN A 140 10.99 6.22 -8.56
CA GLN A 140 12.12 5.65 -9.31
C GLN A 140 12.52 4.26 -8.82
N GLY A 141 11.79 3.70 -7.85
CA GLY A 141 12.05 2.36 -7.34
C GLY A 141 11.87 1.30 -8.43
N ASN A 142 12.82 0.40 -8.58
CA ASN A 142 12.76 -0.67 -9.58
C ASN A 142 12.13 -1.97 -9.06
N SER A 143 11.49 -1.92 -7.89
CA SER A 143 10.77 -3.05 -7.28
C SER A 143 9.73 -2.52 -6.30
N SER A 144 8.65 -3.28 -6.11
CA SER A 144 7.64 -3.07 -5.08
C SER A 144 7.72 -4.23 -4.08
N GLN A 145 8.49 -4.07 -2.99
CA GLN A 145 8.60 -5.05 -1.89
C GLN A 145 7.50 -4.80 -0.85
N LEU A 146 6.27 -5.12 -1.23
CA LEU A 146 5.09 -4.85 -0.43
C LEU A 146 5.04 -5.72 0.84
N ALA A 147 5.37 -7.00 0.71
CA ALA A 147 5.35 -7.94 1.83
C ALA A 147 6.39 -7.54 2.90
N GLU A 148 7.62 -7.24 2.47
CA GLU A 148 8.66 -6.79 3.39
C GLU A 148 8.35 -5.41 4.01
N ALA A 149 7.73 -4.51 3.26
CA ALA A 149 7.29 -3.20 3.78
C ALA A 149 6.24 -3.35 4.90
N ILE A 150 5.21 -4.18 4.69
CA ILE A 150 4.17 -4.46 5.69
C ILE A 150 4.78 -5.10 6.94
N LYS A 151 5.66 -6.09 6.76
CA LYS A 151 6.35 -6.77 7.87
C LYS A 151 7.22 -5.81 8.67
N THR A 152 8.02 -4.99 7.99
CA THR A 152 8.86 -3.95 8.63
C THR A 152 8.01 -2.95 9.40
N LEU A 153 6.83 -2.59 8.87
CA LEU A 153 5.89 -1.71 9.54
C LEU A 153 5.32 -2.37 10.82
N ASP A 154 4.90 -3.64 10.74
CA ASP A 154 4.39 -4.37 11.90
C ASP A 154 5.44 -4.51 13.01
N GLU A 155 6.68 -4.84 12.63
CA GLU A 155 7.83 -4.92 13.55
C GLU A 155 8.10 -3.56 14.23
N ARG A 156 8.12 -2.47 13.45
CA ARG A 156 8.33 -1.11 13.95
C ARG A 156 7.29 -0.69 14.98
N PHE A 157 6.05 -1.13 14.83
CA PHE A 157 4.93 -0.78 15.70
C PHE A 157 4.53 -1.92 16.65
N GLN A 158 5.44 -2.85 16.98
CA GLN A 158 5.15 -3.95 17.93
C GLN A 158 4.64 -3.48 19.29
N ASN A 159 5.21 -2.38 19.81
CA ASN A 159 4.93 -1.84 21.13
C ASN A 159 4.13 -0.52 21.12
N LEU A 160 3.59 -0.15 19.96
CA LEU A 160 2.84 1.09 19.79
C LEU A 160 1.43 0.77 19.25
N PRO A 161 0.38 1.46 19.72
CA PRO A 161 -0.96 1.24 19.23
C PRO A 161 -1.08 1.80 17.81
N ILE A 162 -1.02 0.92 16.81
CA ILE A 162 -1.32 1.24 15.41
C ILE A 162 -2.79 0.94 15.13
N ALA A 163 -3.51 1.91 14.58
CA ALA A 163 -4.93 1.79 14.25
C ALA A 163 -5.17 1.10 12.90
N GLY A 164 -4.24 1.27 11.96
CA GLY A 164 -4.33 0.75 10.60
C GLY A 164 -3.30 1.38 9.67
N ALA A 165 -3.28 0.89 8.43
CA ALA A 165 -2.48 1.46 7.35
C ALA A 165 -3.33 1.68 6.09
N LEU A 166 -3.22 2.85 5.48
CA LEU A 166 -3.71 3.10 4.11
C LEU A 166 -2.60 2.72 3.14
N LEU A 167 -2.89 1.87 2.17
CA LEU A 167 -1.93 1.40 1.16
C LEU A 167 -2.30 1.96 -0.20
N ILE A 168 -1.34 2.58 -0.87
CA ILE A 168 -1.48 3.10 -2.23
C ILE A 168 -0.41 2.43 -3.08
N SER A 169 -0.87 1.59 -4.02
CA SER A 169 -0.04 0.81 -4.93
C SER A 169 -0.93 0.37 -6.09
N ASP A 170 -0.32 0.13 -7.25
CA ASP A 170 -0.93 -0.49 -8.43
C ASP A 170 -1.22 -1.99 -8.24
N GLY A 171 -0.80 -2.57 -7.12
CA GLY A 171 -1.04 -3.97 -6.77
C GLY A 171 -0.02 -4.96 -7.35
N ASN A 172 0.97 -4.48 -8.10
CA ASN A 172 2.00 -5.32 -8.73
C ASN A 172 3.23 -5.49 -7.83
N ALA A 173 3.08 -6.24 -6.73
CA ALA A 173 4.23 -6.49 -5.86
C ALA A 173 5.18 -7.55 -6.42
N THR A 174 6.48 -7.32 -6.20
CA THR A 174 7.57 -8.19 -6.67
C THR A 174 7.92 -9.32 -5.69
N ASP A 175 7.35 -9.29 -4.48
CA ASP A 175 7.70 -10.18 -3.36
C ASP A 175 6.48 -10.92 -2.76
N LEU A 176 5.35 -10.96 -3.48
CA LEU A 176 4.08 -11.60 -3.07
C LEU A 176 4.12 -13.14 -3.05
N MET A 177 5.22 -13.75 -2.58
CA MET A 177 5.32 -15.20 -2.47
C MET A 177 4.73 -15.77 -1.17
N ASP A 178 4.58 -14.94 -0.12
CA ASP A 178 4.01 -15.32 1.17
C ASP A 178 2.98 -14.30 1.66
N THR A 179 1.88 -14.78 2.26
CA THR A 179 0.86 -13.90 2.83
C THR A 179 1.34 -13.32 4.16
N THR A 180 1.57 -12.02 4.19
CA THR A 180 1.78 -11.29 5.45
C THR A 180 0.44 -11.10 6.16
N ASN A 181 0.38 -11.40 7.46
CA ASN A 181 -0.81 -11.20 8.28
C ASN A 181 -0.52 -10.17 9.38
N PRO A 182 -0.57 -8.86 9.06
CA PRO A 182 -0.28 -7.80 10.02
C PRO A 182 -1.32 -7.77 11.15
N ARG A 183 -0.92 -7.25 12.32
CA ARG A 183 -1.81 -7.14 13.50
C ARG A 183 -2.83 -5.99 13.39
N PHE A 184 -2.79 -5.23 12.29
CA PHE A 184 -3.61 -4.06 12.04
C PHE A 184 -4.28 -4.15 10.67
N PRO A 185 -5.45 -3.52 10.48
CA PRO A 185 -6.13 -3.50 9.19
C PRO A 185 -5.33 -2.70 8.16
N ILE A 186 -5.25 -3.23 6.94
CA ILE A 186 -4.73 -2.52 5.76
C ILE A 186 -5.92 -2.14 4.87
N TYR A 187 -5.96 -0.87 4.47
CA TYR A 187 -6.95 -0.29 3.58
C TYR A 187 -6.29 0.00 2.23
N PRO A 188 -6.40 -0.88 1.23
CA PRO A 188 -5.85 -0.62 -0.10
C PRO A 188 -6.70 0.41 -0.84
N VAL A 189 -6.05 1.39 -1.46
CA VAL A 189 -6.59 2.24 -2.51
C VAL A 189 -6.23 1.57 -3.82
N PHE A 190 -7.23 1.10 -4.55
CA PHE A 190 -7.06 0.45 -5.83
C PHE A 190 -7.86 1.20 -6.90
N SER A 191 -7.33 1.16 -8.12
CA SER A 191 -8.01 1.60 -9.33
C SER A 191 -8.87 0.46 -9.87
N ASP A 192 -10.07 0.78 -10.36
CA ASP A 192 -10.91 -0.14 -11.15
C ASP A 192 -10.75 0.17 -12.66
N ALA A 193 -9.63 0.79 -13.05
CA ALA A 193 -9.34 1.11 -14.44
C ALA A 193 -9.38 -0.14 -15.30
N GLU A 194 -10.06 -0.05 -16.44
CA GLU A 194 -9.94 -1.08 -17.47
C GLU A 194 -8.48 -1.23 -17.90
N VAL A 195 -8.04 -2.49 -18.02
CA VAL A 195 -6.68 -2.86 -18.46
C VAL A 195 -6.39 -2.19 -19.80
N SER A 196 -5.53 -1.17 -19.77
CA SER A 196 -4.98 -0.57 -20.98
C SER A 196 -4.24 -1.62 -21.79
N VAL A 197 -4.28 -1.48 -23.11
CA VAL A 197 -3.55 -2.38 -24.01
C VAL A 197 -2.04 -2.21 -23.74
N ASP A 198 -1.29 -3.30 -23.62
CA ASP A 198 0.17 -3.28 -23.44
C ASP A 198 0.83 -4.21 -24.46
N LEU A 199 1.72 -3.66 -25.27
CA LEU A 199 2.45 -4.40 -26.28
C LEU A 199 3.90 -4.58 -25.83
N ARG A 200 4.30 -5.83 -25.59
CA ARG A 200 5.64 -6.12 -25.06
C ARG A 200 6.47 -7.03 -25.95
N LEU A 201 7.77 -6.77 -25.95
CA LEU A 201 8.79 -7.74 -26.38
C LEU A 201 9.05 -8.73 -25.24
N GLU A 202 8.34 -9.86 -25.27
CA GLU A 202 8.44 -10.91 -24.26
C GLU A 202 9.78 -11.64 -24.31
N GLN A 203 10.19 -12.06 -25.52
CA GLN A 203 11.44 -12.77 -25.70
C GLN A 203 12.11 -12.34 -27.01
N VAL A 204 13.44 -12.19 -26.98
CA VAL A 204 14.24 -12.02 -28.20
C VAL A 204 15.39 -13.02 -28.19
N ARG A 205 15.48 -13.83 -29.24
CA ARG A 205 16.54 -14.83 -29.46
C ARG A 205 17.35 -14.44 -30.68
N ILE A 206 18.66 -14.53 -30.54
CA ILE A 206 19.60 -14.23 -31.62
C ILE A 206 20.34 -15.52 -31.97
N ASN A 207 20.19 -15.96 -33.22
CA ASN A 207 20.90 -17.11 -33.76
C ASN A 207 21.98 -16.61 -34.73
N GLN A 208 23.23 -16.67 -34.26
CA GLN A 208 24.43 -16.33 -35.02
C GLN A 208 25.23 -17.58 -35.33
N THR A 209 25.94 -17.57 -36.46
CA THR A 209 26.95 -18.57 -36.76
C THR A 209 28.28 -17.87 -36.99
N ASN A 210 29.39 -18.51 -36.65
CA ASN A 210 30.72 -17.90 -36.72
C ASN A 210 31.28 -17.78 -38.15
N PHE A 211 30.49 -18.09 -39.18
CA PHE A 211 30.91 -17.96 -40.57
C PHE A 211 30.59 -16.57 -41.10
N GLU A 212 31.58 -15.92 -41.72
CA GLU A 212 31.49 -14.52 -42.19
C GLU A 212 30.38 -14.24 -43.20
N THR A 213 29.87 -15.28 -43.87
CA THR A 213 28.87 -15.22 -44.95
C THR A 213 27.45 -15.61 -44.52
N SER A 214 27.31 -16.15 -43.31
CA SER A 214 26.03 -16.63 -42.82
C SER A 214 25.13 -15.47 -42.36
N PRO A 215 23.83 -15.50 -42.71
CA PRO A 215 22.89 -14.52 -42.21
C PRO A 215 22.65 -14.72 -40.71
N THR A 216 22.52 -13.62 -39.99
CA THR A 216 22.06 -13.60 -38.61
C THR A 216 20.54 -13.65 -38.60
N THR A 217 19.97 -14.51 -37.75
CA THR A 217 18.52 -14.60 -37.57
C THR A 217 18.16 -14.09 -36.18
N ILE A 218 17.22 -13.15 -36.11
CA ILE A 218 16.62 -12.69 -34.86
C ILE A 218 15.18 -13.19 -34.83
N GLU A 219 14.80 -13.87 -33.76
CA GLU A 219 13.43 -14.28 -33.49
C GLU A 219 12.94 -13.53 -32.27
N ALA A 220 11.85 -12.78 -32.40
CA ALA A 220 11.24 -12.10 -31.27
C ALA A 220 9.79 -12.53 -31.10
N THR A 221 9.41 -12.74 -29.86
CA THR A 221 8.05 -13.03 -29.42
C THR A 221 7.44 -11.74 -28.89
N LEU A 222 6.39 -11.30 -29.57
CA LEU A 222 5.56 -10.16 -29.20
C LEU A 222 4.36 -10.69 -28.42
N ALA A 223 3.98 -10.00 -27.35
CA ALA A 223 2.76 -10.31 -26.59
C ALA A 223 1.90 -9.05 -26.50
N LEU A 224 0.59 -9.21 -26.67
CA LEU A 224 -0.40 -8.15 -26.49
C LEU A 224 -1.29 -8.47 -25.30
N GLU A 225 -1.20 -7.65 -24.26
CA GLU A 225 -2.09 -7.69 -23.11
C GLU A 225 -3.26 -6.70 -23.33
N GLY A 226 -4.45 -7.05 -22.86
CA GLY A 226 -5.70 -6.30 -23.13
C GLY A 226 -6.64 -6.99 -24.13
N GLU A 227 -7.91 -6.57 -24.17
CA GLU A 227 -8.95 -7.28 -24.95
C GLU A 227 -8.95 -6.96 -26.46
N SER A 228 -8.34 -5.85 -26.87
CA SER A 228 -8.38 -5.37 -28.26
C SER A 228 -7.39 -6.11 -29.16
N GLN A 229 -7.80 -6.43 -30.40
CA GLN A 229 -6.87 -6.88 -31.43
C GLN A 229 -6.10 -5.67 -31.98
N MET A 230 -4.81 -5.87 -32.29
CA MET A 230 -3.94 -4.80 -32.79
C MET A 230 -2.99 -5.33 -33.86
N THR A 231 -2.72 -4.51 -34.87
CA THR A 231 -1.57 -4.75 -35.77
C THR A 231 -0.37 -3.98 -35.24
N ALA A 232 0.70 -4.69 -34.90
CA ALA A 232 1.97 -4.13 -34.48
C ALA A 232 2.99 -4.13 -35.63
N ILE A 233 3.90 -3.16 -35.61
CA ILE A 233 5.06 -3.10 -36.49
C ILE A 233 6.30 -3.34 -35.63
N ALA A 234 7.09 -4.34 -35.99
CA ALA A 234 8.41 -4.60 -35.41
C ALA A 234 9.49 -4.08 -36.37
N GLU A 235 10.28 -3.11 -35.93
CA GLU A 235 11.38 -2.51 -36.69
C GLU A 235 12.73 -2.91 -36.10
N LEU A 236 13.58 -3.48 -36.95
CA LEU A 236 14.98 -3.72 -36.63
C LEU A 236 15.81 -2.52 -37.13
N CYS A 237 16.39 -1.77 -36.20
CA CYS A 237 17.26 -0.64 -36.48
C CYS A 237 18.73 -1.00 -36.30
N ASP A 238 19.57 -0.45 -37.17
CA ASP A 238 21.02 -0.57 -37.09
C ASP A 238 21.63 0.39 -36.05
N PRO A 239 22.96 0.34 -35.81
CA PRO A 239 23.63 1.24 -34.86
C PRO A 239 23.53 2.73 -35.22
N THR A 240 23.26 3.07 -36.49
CA THR A 240 23.09 4.46 -36.96
C THR A 240 21.66 4.96 -36.80
N GLY A 241 20.72 4.06 -36.52
CA GLY A 241 19.29 4.34 -36.40
C GLY A 241 18.49 4.09 -37.69
N GLU A 242 19.13 3.59 -38.75
CA GLU A 242 18.45 3.23 -39.99
C GLU A 242 17.68 1.91 -39.83
N VAL A 243 16.49 1.85 -40.42
CA VAL A 243 15.65 0.64 -40.41
C VAL A 243 16.23 -0.38 -41.39
N VAL A 244 16.69 -1.50 -40.87
CA VAL A 244 17.22 -2.65 -41.63
C VAL A 244 16.07 -3.43 -42.26
N GLU A 245 15.05 -3.73 -41.46
CA GLU A 245 13.88 -4.52 -41.86
C GLU A 245 12.71 -4.17 -40.93
N SER A 246 11.50 -4.22 -41.47
CA SER A 246 10.25 -3.99 -40.73
C SER A 246 9.26 -5.09 -41.05
N GLN A 247 8.59 -5.63 -40.02
CA GLN A 247 7.57 -6.66 -40.14
C GLN A 247 6.28 -6.22 -39.47
N SER A 248 5.16 -6.36 -40.18
CA SER A 248 3.83 -6.12 -39.63
C SER A 248 3.24 -7.44 -39.13
N VAL A 249 2.71 -7.45 -37.92
CA VAL A 249 2.12 -8.64 -37.30
C VAL A 249 0.79 -8.30 -36.67
N GLU A 250 -0.19 -9.15 -36.89
CA GLU A 250 -1.48 -9.08 -36.21
C GLU A 250 -1.39 -9.88 -34.91
N LEU A 251 -1.78 -9.23 -33.81
CA LEU A 251 -1.87 -9.79 -32.48
C LEU A 251 -3.34 -9.78 -32.08
N GLY A 252 -3.87 -10.94 -31.70
CA GLY A 252 -5.15 -10.99 -31.03
C GLY A 252 -5.03 -10.50 -29.59
N GLY A 253 -6.12 -9.98 -29.04
CA GLY A 253 -6.17 -9.63 -27.62
C GLY A 253 -6.07 -10.87 -26.71
N LYS A 254 -6.05 -10.62 -25.40
CA LYS A 254 -6.02 -11.59 -24.30
C LYS A 254 -4.70 -12.35 -24.13
N GLY A 255 -3.57 -11.66 -24.25
CA GLY A 255 -2.25 -12.24 -23.98
C GLY A 255 -1.76 -13.14 -25.12
N GLN A 256 -2.31 -13.01 -26.32
CA GLN A 256 -1.85 -13.79 -27.46
C GLN A 256 -0.44 -13.35 -27.85
N THR A 257 0.39 -14.33 -28.18
CA THR A 257 1.75 -14.10 -28.65
C THR A 257 1.87 -14.35 -30.15
N SER A 258 2.68 -13.52 -30.82
CA SER A 258 3.05 -13.70 -32.22
C SER A 258 4.55 -13.59 -32.38
N ASN A 259 5.11 -14.36 -33.30
CA ASN A 259 6.55 -14.37 -33.55
C ASN A 259 6.90 -13.59 -34.82
N VAL A 260 7.93 -12.75 -34.73
CA VAL A 260 8.60 -12.11 -35.87
C VAL A 260 9.99 -12.69 -36.06
N ARG A 261 10.42 -12.80 -37.31
CA ARG A 261 11.73 -13.34 -37.65
C ARG A 261 12.42 -12.44 -38.66
N PHE A 262 13.50 -11.81 -38.23
CA PHE A 262 14.37 -11.00 -39.09
C PHE A 262 15.57 -11.82 -39.55
N ARG A 263 15.92 -11.72 -40.83
CA ARG A 263 17.07 -12.43 -41.39
C ARG A 263 17.89 -11.48 -42.25
N PHE A 264 19.02 -11.04 -41.70
CA PHE A 264 19.85 -10.03 -42.34
C PHE A 264 21.34 -10.34 -42.17
N ARG A 265 22.18 -9.55 -42.84
CA ARG A 265 23.63 -9.64 -42.74
C ARG A 265 24.16 -8.35 -42.11
N PRO A 266 24.86 -8.41 -40.97
CA PRO A 266 25.45 -7.22 -40.36
C PRO A 266 26.48 -6.56 -41.30
N ALA A 267 26.32 -5.26 -41.54
CA ALA A 267 27.20 -4.51 -42.46
C ALA A 267 28.61 -4.34 -41.89
N GLN A 268 28.71 -4.02 -40.60
CA GLN A 268 29.98 -3.79 -39.90
C GLN A 268 30.57 -5.10 -39.36
N THR A 269 31.89 -5.23 -39.45
CA THR A 269 32.67 -6.27 -38.77
C THR A 269 32.89 -5.90 -37.31
N GLY A 270 32.93 -6.90 -36.43
CA GLY A 270 33.07 -6.69 -34.99
C GLY A 270 31.73 -6.59 -34.26
N LEU A 271 31.74 -5.89 -33.13
CA LEU A 271 30.61 -5.76 -32.22
C LEU A 271 29.69 -4.61 -32.68
N SER A 272 28.41 -4.93 -32.92
CA SER A 272 27.39 -3.97 -33.31
C SER A 272 26.15 -4.10 -32.42
N PHE A 273 25.56 -2.97 -32.03
CA PHE A 273 24.33 -2.93 -31.25
C PHE A 273 23.16 -2.56 -32.14
N TYR A 274 22.29 -3.53 -32.39
CA TYR A 274 21.02 -3.32 -33.08
C TYR A 274 19.92 -3.03 -32.07
N ARG A 275 18.84 -2.39 -32.51
CA ARG A 275 17.68 -2.13 -31.66
C ARG A 275 16.44 -2.71 -32.31
N LEU A 276 15.69 -3.52 -31.57
CA LEU A 276 14.38 -3.97 -31.96
C LEU A 276 13.35 -3.09 -31.28
N ASN A 277 12.58 -2.37 -32.07
CA ASN A 277 11.48 -1.52 -31.63
C ASN A 277 10.16 -2.12 -32.07
N VAL A 278 9.13 -1.98 -31.25
CA VAL A 278 7.78 -2.45 -31.56
C VAL A 278 6.79 -1.35 -31.23
N PHE A 279 5.83 -1.09 -32.11
CA PHE A 279 4.79 -0.10 -31.85
C PHE A 279 3.52 -0.40 -32.66
N PRO A 280 2.37 0.19 -32.30
CA PRO A 280 1.11 0.00 -33.01
C PRO A 280 1.21 0.57 -34.43
N LYS A 281 0.53 -0.08 -35.38
CA LYS A 281 0.47 0.40 -36.76
C LYS A 281 -0.18 1.79 -36.81
N GLY A 282 0.61 2.79 -37.20
CA GLY A 282 0.18 4.18 -37.31
C GLY A 282 0.72 5.10 -36.21
N GLU A 283 1.43 4.56 -35.20
CA GLU A 283 2.03 5.31 -34.09
C GLU A 283 3.57 5.40 -34.17
N ARG A 284 4.15 5.26 -35.37
CA ARG A 284 5.62 5.29 -35.55
C ARG A 284 6.23 6.62 -35.05
N GLU A 285 5.64 7.75 -35.44
CA GLU A 285 6.15 9.08 -35.10
C GLU A 285 5.98 9.39 -33.61
N GLU A 286 4.87 8.97 -33.02
CA GLU A 286 4.60 9.04 -31.59
C GLU A 286 5.63 8.23 -30.79
N PHE A 287 5.87 6.97 -31.19
CA PHE A 287 6.83 6.09 -30.55
C PHE A 287 8.25 6.71 -30.47
N TYR A 288 8.75 7.26 -31.58
CA TYR A 288 10.08 7.90 -31.60
C TYR A 288 10.13 9.22 -30.82
N ARG A 289 8.97 9.85 -30.53
CA ARG A 289 8.86 10.99 -29.60
C ARG A 289 8.69 10.55 -28.14
N GLY A 290 8.50 9.26 -27.87
CA GLY A 290 8.23 8.72 -26.54
C GLY A 290 6.78 8.87 -26.09
N GLU A 291 5.85 9.04 -27.04
CA GLU A 291 4.41 9.18 -26.80
C GLU A 291 3.67 7.93 -27.32
N THR A 292 2.55 7.56 -26.71
CA THR A 292 1.64 6.53 -27.24
C THR A 292 0.18 6.98 -27.12
N ARG A 293 -0.69 6.46 -27.99
CA ARG A 293 -2.14 6.71 -27.94
C ARG A 293 -2.93 5.46 -27.57
N SER A 294 -2.42 4.29 -27.94
CA SER A 294 -3.12 3.03 -27.77
C SER A 294 -2.60 2.20 -26.60
N GLU A 295 -1.36 2.40 -26.17
CA GLU A 295 -0.72 1.57 -25.15
C GLU A 295 -0.64 2.23 -23.78
N ALA A 296 -0.49 1.42 -22.73
CA ALA A 296 -0.25 1.88 -21.37
C ALA A 296 1.17 2.43 -21.17
N THR A 297 2.16 1.82 -21.82
CA THR A 297 3.58 2.17 -21.65
C THR A 297 4.38 1.80 -22.88
N LEU A 298 5.46 2.54 -23.15
CA LEU A 298 6.45 2.20 -24.19
C LEU A 298 7.69 1.49 -23.63
N ALA A 299 7.76 1.31 -22.30
CA ALA A 299 8.95 0.77 -21.64
C ALA A 299 9.27 -0.67 -22.07
N ASN A 300 8.27 -1.42 -22.52
CA ASN A 300 8.36 -2.83 -22.88
C ASN A 300 8.62 -3.08 -24.37
N ASN A 301 8.70 -2.01 -25.16
CA ASN A 301 8.60 -2.04 -26.61
C ASN A 301 9.96 -2.08 -27.29
N THR A 302 11.04 -1.89 -26.53
CA THR A 302 12.41 -1.76 -27.05
C THR A 302 13.35 -2.79 -26.43
N ARG A 303 14.15 -3.45 -27.28
CA ARG A 303 15.27 -4.29 -26.85
C ARG A 303 16.54 -3.99 -27.63
N ALA A 304 17.64 -3.76 -26.91
CA ALA A 304 18.97 -3.67 -27.49
C ALA A 304 19.54 -5.08 -27.72
N LEU A 305 20.07 -5.32 -28.91
CA LEU A 305 20.55 -6.62 -29.37
C LEU A 305 22.03 -6.51 -29.70
N MET A 306 22.85 -7.28 -28.98
CA MET A 306 24.27 -7.35 -29.23
C MET A 306 24.57 -8.38 -30.31
N ILE A 307 25.13 -7.93 -31.42
CA ILE A 307 25.43 -8.77 -32.58
C ILE A 307 26.90 -8.67 -32.91
N THR A 308 27.57 -9.83 -32.91
CA THR A 308 29.00 -9.88 -33.23
C THR A 308 29.17 -10.56 -34.57
N ARG A 309 29.71 -9.80 -35.54
CA ARG A 309 30.22 -10.40 -36.76
C ARG A 309 31.68 -10.74 -36.53
N GLY A 310 31.98 -12.04 -36.43
CA GLY A 310 33.34 -12.53 -36.28
C GLY A 310 34.26 -11.92 -37.35
N GLY A 311 35.33 -11.26 -36.93
CA GLY A 311 36.44 -10.90 -37.82
C GLY A 311 37.39 -12.08 -37.87
N GLY A 312 37.33 -12.89 -38.92
CA GLY A 312 38.28 -13.99 -39.10
C GLY A 312 39.58 -13.48 -39.73
N PRO A 313 40.75 -13.92 -39.23
CA PRO A 313 41.92 -14.09 -40.06
C PRO A 313 41.88 -15.54 -40.58
N TYR A 314 41.10 -15.81 -41.63
CA TYR A 314 41.23 -17.07 -42.37
C TYR A 314 41.28 -16.78 -43.87
N ARG A 315 42.44 -16.26 -44.29
CA ARG A 315 43.00 -16.55 -45.61
C ARG A 315 44.08 -17.61 -45.43
#